data_AF-A0A7J8LES2-F1
#
_entry.id   AF-A0A7J8LES2-F1
#
_cell.length_a   1.000
_cell.length_b   1.000
_cell.length_c   1.000
_cell.angle_alpha   90.00
_cell.angle_beta   90.00
_cell.angle_gamma   90.00
#
_symmetry.space_group_name_H-M   'P 1'
#
loop_
_entity.id
_entity.type
_entity.pdbx_description
1 polymer ?
#
loop_
_entity_poly.entity_id
_entity_poly.type
_entity_poly.pdbx_seq_one_letter_code
_entity_poly.pdbx_strand_id
1 'polypeptide(L)' 'MGDKSKIVERIILAGVWKVTQKPFVKIKFDTGFCKQDNRSCSGIIIRNDTGIILCSKTILHASIPSPFAVEAMACF' A
#
# COMPACT_ATOMS: atom_id res chain seq x y z
N MET A 1 7.74 17.86 33.18
CA MET A 1 6.57 17.02 32.86
C MET A 1 5.87 17.66 31.67
N GLY A 2 6.05 17.11 30.46
CA GLY A 2 5.58 17.73 29.22
C GLY A 2 4.07 17.62 29.06
N ASP A 3 3.43 18.74 28.73
CA ASP A 3 1.99 18.84 28.54
C ASP A 3 1.55 18.04 27.30
N LYS A 4 0.92 16.89 27.54
CA LYS A 4 0.41 15.97 26.51
C LYS A 4 -0.62 16.64 25.58
N SER A 5 -1.27 17.71 26.03
CA SER A 5 -2.30 18.44 25.29
C SER A 5 -1.76 19.09 24.02
N LYS A 6 -0.53 19.63 24.08
CA LYS A 6 0.13 20.27 22.93
C LYS A 6 0.58 19.28 21.85
N ILE A 7 0.83 18.02 22.23
CA ILE A 7 1.18 16.95 21.28
C ILE A 7 -0.07 16.50 20.52
N VAL A 8 -1.20 16.37 21.23
CA VAL A 8 -2.49 15.99 20.63
C VAL A 8 -3.00 17.06 19.66
N GLU A 9 -2.90 18.34 20.01
CA GLU A 9 -3.28 19.44 19.09
C GLU A 9 -2.43 19.48 17.81
N ARG A 10 -1.14 19.18 17.90
CA ARG A 10 -0.26 19.11 16.71
C ARG A 10 -0.64 17.99 15.75
N ILE A 11 -1.12 16.84 16.26
CA ILE A 11 -1.59 15.72 15.44
C ILE A 11 -2.90 16.07 14.74
N ILE A 12 -3.80 16.79 15.43
CA ILE A 12 -5.09 17.20 14.88
C ILE A 12 -4.90 18.27 13.78
N LEU A 13 -3.99 19.24 13.98
CA LEU A 13 -3.72 20.30 12.99
C LEU A 13 -2.90 19.82 11.78
N ALA A 14 -2.11 18.75 11.92
CA ALA A 14 -1.36 18.14 10.82
C ALA A 14 -2.16 17.09 10.02
N GLY A 15 -3.38 16.74 10.45
CA GLY A 15 -3.94 15.41 10.17
C GLY A 15 -5.41 15.32 9.78
N VAL A 16 -6.04 16.39 9.27
CA VAL A 16 -7.33 16.19 8.58
C VAL A 16 -7.01 15.55 7.22
N TRP A 17 -7.08 14.22 7.16
CA TRP A 17 -7.08 13.49 5.90
C TRP A 17 -8.21 14.06 5.04
N LYS A 18 -7.83 14.83 4.03
CA LYS A 18 -8.78 15.40 3.09
C LYS A 18 -8.86 14.43 1.94
N VAL A 19 -10.03 13.86 1.69
CA VAL A 19 -10.24 13.00 0.52
C VAL A 19 -9.78 13.80 -0.70
N THR A 20 -8.84 13.25 -1.47
CA THR A 20 -8.47 13.85 -2.75
C THR A 20 -9.75 13.90 -3.59
N GLN A 21 -9.99 15.00 -4.31
CA GLN A 21 -11.07 15.05 -5.29
C GLN A 21 -11.00 13.78 -6.15
N LYS A 22 -12.17 13.16 -6.35
CA LYS A 22 -12.40 11.82 -6.94
C LYS A 22 -11.16 11.31 -7.70
N PRO A 23 -10.34 10.42 -7.10
CA PRO A 23 -9.05 10.06 -7.69
C PRO A 23 -9.31 9.41 -9.06
N PHE A 24 -8.70 9.98 -10.10
CA PHE A 24 -8.82 9.49 -11.49
C PHE A 24 -8.39 8.02 -11.62
N VAL A 25 -7.54 7.54 -10.71
CA VAL A 25 -6.99 6.19 -10.72
C VAL A 25 -6.98 5.61 -9.30
N LYS A 26 -7.47 4.38 -9.15
CA LYS A 26 -7.37 3.55 -7.95
C LYS A 26 -6.45 2.38 -8.24
N ILE A 27 -5.39 2.27 -7.45
CA ILE A 27 -4.46 1.13 -7.47
C ILE A 27 -4.86 0.20 -6.32
N LYS A 28 -5.01 -1.08 -6.64
CA LYS A 28 -5.13 -2.16 -5.66
C LYS A 28 -3.95 -3.10 -5.88
N PHE A 29 -3.33 -3.54 -4.81
CA PHE A 29 -2.33 -4.59 -4.86
C PHE A 29 -2.59 -5.61 -3.76
N ASP A 30 -2.13 -6.82 -3.99
CA ASP A 30 -2.10 -7.90 -3.00
C ASP A 30 -0.86 -8.76 -3.27
N THR A 31 -0.43 -9.49 -2.24
CA THR A 31 0.78 -10.30 -2.33
C THR A 31 0.60 -11.67 -1.71
N GLY A 32 1.08 -12.70 -2.40
CA GLY A 32 1.24 -14.05 -1.87
C GLY A 32 2.70 -14.35 -1.53
N PHE A 33 2.96 -15.09 -0.45
CA PHE A 33 4.29 -15.54 -0.06
C PHE A 33 4.35 -17.07 0.06
N CYS A 34 5.28 -17.69 -0.66
CA CYS A 34 5.63 -19.10 -0.52
C CYS A 34 6.84 -19.22 0.41
N LYS A 35 6.61 -19.68 1.64
CA LYS A 35 7.66 -19.89 2.65
C LYS A 35 8.63 -21.01 2.28
N GLN A 36 8.19 -22.01 1.52
CA GLN A 36 9.04 -23.14 1.13
C GLN A 36 10.16 -22.71 0.18
N ASP A 37 9.84 -21.79 -0.74
CA ASP A 37 10.79 -21.31 -1.76
C ASP A 37 11.35 -19.91 -1.47
N ASN A 38 10.91 -19.26 -0.38
CA ASN A 38 11.13 -17.84 -0.11
C ASN A 38 10.81 -16.94 -1.33
N ARG A 39 9.71 -17.25 -2.00
CA ARG A 39 9.23 -16.52 -3.18
C ARG A 39 7.97 -15.75 -2.85
N SER A 40 7.75 -14.64 -3.53
CA SER A 40 6.47 -13.96 -3.49
C SER A 40 5.94 -13.65 -4.88
N CYS A 41 4.64 -13.41 -4.93
CA CYS A 41 3.94 -12.97 -6.11
C CYS A 41 3.11 -11.74 -5.73
N SER A 42 3.30 -10.66 -6.47
CA SER A 42 2.57 -9.41 -6.28
C SER A 42 1.59 -9.24 -7.44
N GLY A 43 0.31 -9.05 -7.13
CA GLY A 43 -0.72 -8.71 -8.09
C GLY A 43 -1.09 -7.24 -7.96
N ILE A 44 -1.09 -6.50 -9.06
CA ILE A 44 -1.45 -5.08 -9.09
C ILE A 44 -2.57 -4.88 -10.12
N ILE A 45 -3.61 -4.17 -9.72
CA ILE A 45 -4.72 -3.75 -10.58
C ILE A 45 -4.87 -2.24 -10.48
N ILE A 46 -4.81 -1.58 -11.61
CA ILE A 46 -5.02 -0.14 -11.77
C ILE A 46 -6.35 0.05 -12.48
N ARG A 47 -7.26 0.80 -11.88
CA ARG A 47 -8.58 1.09 -12.45
C ARG A 47 -8.92 2.56 -12.36
N ASN A 48 -9.77 3.06 -13.26
CA ASN A 48 -10.28 4.42 -13.15
C ASN A 48 -11.41 4.52 -12.09
N ASP A 49 -12.01 5.71 -11.96
CA ASP A 49 -13.10 5.98 -11.02
C ASP A 49 -14.43 5.30 -11.40
N THR A 50 -14.61 4.90 -12.67
CA THR A 50 -15.77 4.11 -13.13
C THR A 50 -15.58 2.60 -12.97
N GLY A 51 -14.39 2.16 -12.55
CA GLY A 51 -14.07 0.75 -12.33
C GLY A 51 -13.46 0.02 -13.53
N ILE A 52 -13.23 0.71 -14.66
CA ILE A 52 -12.52 0.17 -15.82
C ILE A 52 -11.07 -0.10 -15.43
N ILE A 53 -10.59 -1.33 -15.69
CA ILE A 53 -9.19 -1.70 -15.50
C ILE A 53 -8.35 -1.04 -16.59
N LEU A 54 -7.46 -0.15 -16.18
CA LEU A 54 -6.50 0.52 -17.06
C LEU A 54 -5.24 -0.34 -17.26
N CYS A 55 -4.85 -1.08 -16.22
CA CYS A 55 -3.68 -1.95 -16.25
C CYS A 55 -3.80 -3.04 -15.18
N SER A 56 -3.22 -4.21 -15.46
CA SER A 56 -3.00 -5.27 -14.49
C SER A 56 -1.59 -5.83 -14.68
N LYS A 57 -0.89 -6.09 -13.58
CA LYS A 57 0.46 -6.67 -13.60
C LYS A 57 0.61 -7.71 -12.51
N THR A 58 1.35 -8.75 -12.83
CA THR A 58 1.82 -9.74 -11.87
C THR A 58 3.34 -9.72 -11.86
N ILE A 59 3.94 -9.72 -10.66
CA ILE A 59 5.38 -9.67 -10.48
C ILE A 59 5.77 -10.84 -9.58
N LEU A 60 6.69 -11.66 -10.05
CA LEU A 60 7.30 -12.71 -9.24
C LEU A 60 8.58 -12.16 -8.61
N HIS A 61 8.71 -12.32 -7.30
CA HIS A 61 9.93 -11.99 -6.57
C HIS A 61 10.54 -13.27 -6.00
N ALA A 62 11.85 -13.40 -6.16
CA ALA A 62 12.62 -14.48 -5.57
C ALA A 62 13.44 -13.97 -4.39
N SER A 63 13.79 -14.88 -3.48
CA SER A 63 14.68 -14.60 -2.35
C SER A 63 14.16 -13.52 -1.41
N ILE A 64 12.85 -13.50 -1.15
CA ILE A 64 12.26 -12.57 -0.21
C ILE A 64 12.57 -13.02 1.24
N PRO A 65 13.22 -12.18 2.06
CA PRO A 65 13.77 -12.60 3.34
C PRO A 65 12.72 -12.89 4.41
N SER A 66 11.51 -12.34 4.28
CA SER A 66 10.43 -12.55 5.24
C SER A 66 9.07 -12.24 4.62
N PRO A 67 7.97 -12.84 5.12
CA PRO A 67 6.61 -12.48 4.70
C PRO A 67 6.28 -11.00 4.91
N PHE A 68 6.88 -10.36 5.92
CA PHE A 68 6.70 -8.93 6.18
C PHE A 68 7.29 -8.05 5.07
N ALA A 69 8.42 -8.46 4.49
CA ALA A 69 9.06 -7.73 3.39
C ALA A 69 8.25 -7.79 2.09
N VAL A 70 7.34 -8.76 1.95
CA VAL A 70 6.61 -9.01 0.70
C VAL A 70 5.71 -7.83 0.33
N GLU A 71 4.95 -7.29 1.28
CA GLU A 71 4.05 -6.15 1.02
C GLU A 71 4.82 -4.89 0.62
N ALA A 72 5.98 -4.66 1.25
CA ALA A 72 6.86 -3.54 0.91
C ALA A 72 7.42 -3.69 -0.50
N MET A 73 7.79 -4.91 -0.92
CA MET A 73 8.31 -5.19 -2.27
C MET A 73 7.26 -5.05 -3.37
N ALA A 74 5.98 -5.21 -3.06
CA ALA A 74 4.91 -4.93 -4.04
C ALA A 74 4.71 -3.44 -4.31
N CYS A 75 5.18 -2.59 -3.40
CA CYS A 75 5.10 -1.13 -3.50
C CYS A 75 6.41 -0.49 -4.01
N PHE A 76 7.45 -1.28 -4.29
CA PHE A 76 8.76 -0.83 -4.75
C PHE A 76 8.85 -0.84 -6.28
#